data_AF-A0A0D2ZPI9-F1
#
_entry.id   AF-A0A0D2ZPI9-F1
#
_cell.length_a   1.000
_cell.length_b   1.000
_cell.length_c   1.000
_cell.angle_alpha   90.00
_cell.angle_beta   90.00
_cell.angle_gamma   90.00
#
_symmetry.space_group_name_H-M   'P 1'
#
loop_
_entity.id
_entity.type
_entity.pdbx_description
1 polymer ?
#
loop_
_entity_poly.entity_id
_entity_poly.type
_entity_poly.pdbx_seq_one_letter_code
_entity_poly.pdbx_strand_id
1 'polypeptide(L)'
;MQVLAAPTHPQLSNQRSEGNVEESFENRPSRFRHSDLASLRNFSPPSPLVMMRWETMRTSWMRKTIKMVLEIHRRHYFAIKGSTHYREWCVRLRICTGKVQNPLDSTEERMCYKCRGPIRICKEITDIGARTRLLTGRVIDILMRVIAASVNSQVSDRGHTTPLFLDSRVQVLLSMNFPKFRKSKTQTQYVFTKALVDIVKKSLNFNSGLSHFYMPVTIARKHWVAVCVDITSAKIYVLDCNPDVLDDKALSKELAPVTEMFPSLLKHCGALVEYVDKAVVVERMKGVVKNTNPADAAITACLLIQTHALYGAEICSSITPLVIPEEAQRAAVMIYEFHEMV
;
A
#
# COMPACT_ATOMS: atom_id res chain seq x y z
N MET A 1 14.39 73.54 -12.18
CA MET A 1 15.74 73.66 -11.59
C MET A 1 15.58 74.09 -10.13
N GLN A 2 16.40 73.53 -9.21
CA GLN A 2 16.36 73.62 -7.71
C GLN A 2 15.23 72.76 -7.10
N VAL A 3 15.42 71.61 -6.41
CA VAL A 3 16.42 70.99 -5.49
C VAL A 3 16.40 71.54 -4.04
N LEU A 4 16.32 70.58 -3.08
CA LEU A 4 16.48 70.61 -1.61
C LEU A 4 15.15 70.74 -0.81
N ALA A 5 14.86 69.98 0.26
CA ALA A 5 15.67 69.10 1.12
C ALA A 5 14.81 67.99 1.78
N ALA A 6 15.47 66.90 2.21
CA ALA A 6 14.92 65.76 2.95
C ALA A 6 14.98 65.97 4.48
N PRO A 7 14.21 65.21 5.29
CA PRO A 7 14.47 65.05 6.71
C PRO A 7 15.11 63.69 7.05
N THR A 8 15.91 63.77 8.11
CA THR A 8 16.86 62.82 8.69
C THR A 8 16.24 61.69 9.51
N HIS A 9 16.90 60.52 9.47
CA HIS A 9 16.73 59.39 10.38
C HIS A 9 17.28 59.69 11.78
N PRO A 10 16.76 59.01 12.83
CA PRO A 10 17.55 58.59 13.98
C PRO A 10 17.83 57.08 13.94
N GLN A 11 19.09 56.74 14.26
CA GLN A 11 19.60 55.39 14.44
C GLN A 11 19.03 54.73 15.71
N LEU A 12 18.77 53.43 15.63
CA LEU A 12 18.71 52.54 16.80
C LEU A 12 19.74 51.44 16.62
N SER A 13 20.53 51.30 17.68
CA SER A 13 21.75 50.54 17.82
C SER A 13 21.51 49.04 17.97
N ASN A 14 22.43 48.28 17.36
CA ASN A 14 22.66 46.86 17.60
C ASN A 14 23.07 46.62 19.05
N GLN A 15 22.40 45.67 19.73
CA GLN A 15 23.04 44.87 20.77
C GLN A 15 22.82 43.39 20.49
N ARG A 16 23.94 42.76 20.18
CA ARG A 16 24.17 41.33 19.97
C ARG A 16 24.47 40.75 21.36
N SER A 17 23.66 39.82 21.85
CA SER A 17 24.01 38.99 23.01
C SER A 17 24.27 37.57 22.53
N GLU A 18 25.54 37.19 22.60
CA GLU A 18 26.02 35.83 22.48
C GLU A 18 25.74 35.12 23.82
N GLY A 19 24.98 34.03 23.76
CA GLY A 19 24.77 33.12 24.89
C GLY A 19 25.09 31.71 24.43
N ASN A 20 26.35 31.30 24.63
CA ASN A 20 26.79 29.91 24.52
C ASN A 20 26.12 29.09 25.62
N VAL A 21 25.42 28.02 25.22
CA VAL A 21 25.16 26.86 26.09
C VAL A 21 25.69 25.64 25.33
N GLU A 22 26.92 25.26 25.65
CA GLU A 22 27.41 23.91 25.44
C GLU A 22 26.63 23.00 26.38
N GLU A 23 25.81 22.11 25.84
CA GLU A 23 25.28 20.98 26.59
C GLU A 23 25.89 19.70 26.02
N SER A 24 26.70 19.09 26.87
CA SER A 24 27.55 17.92 26.65
C SER A 24 26.72 16.66 26.41
N PHE A 25 26.98 15.98 25.30
CA PHE A 25 26.56 14.62 25.05
C PHE A 25 27.41 13.65 25.89
N GLU A 26 26.99 13.34 27.11
CA GLU A 26 27.47 12.15 27.81
C GLU A 26 26.68 10.91 27.41
N ASN A 27 27.40 9.99 26.75
CA ASN A 27 27.04 8.60 26.55
C ASN A 27 26.73 7.91 27.89
N ARG A 28 25.51 7.37 28.03
CA ARG A 28 25.24 6.28 28.98
C ARG A 28 24.52 5.13 28.29
N PRO A 29 24.96 3.87 28.50
CA PRO A 29 24.36 2.69 27.91
C PRO A 29 23.04 2.36 28.62
N SER A 30 21.96 2.20 27.86
CA SER A 30 20.67 1.75 28.38
C SER A 30 20.74 0.27 28.74
N ARG A 31 20.68 -0.02 30.04
CA ARG A 31 20.42 -1.36 30.59
C ARG A 31 19.08 -1.88 30.08
N PHE A 32 19.12 -2.97 29.32
CA PHE A 32 17.97 -3.83 29.07
C PHE A 32 17.42 -4.34 30.41
N ARG A 33 16.15 -4.03 30.72
CA ARG A 33 15.39 -4.72 31.77
C ARG A 33 14.74 -5.96 31.18
N HIS A 34 14.95 -7.08 31.86
CA HIS A 34 14.51 -8.44 31.50
C HIS A 34 13.00 -8.71 31.76
N SER A 35 12.12 -7.71 31.64
CA SER A 35 10.71 -7.83 32.07
C SER A 35 9.66 -7.91 30.96
N ASP A 36 10.01 -7.80 29.68
CA ASP A 36 9.03 -7.74 28.58
C ASP A 36 8.68 -9.07 27.91
N LEU A 37 9.11 -10.20 28.47
CA LEU A 37 8.75 -11.54 27.95
C LEU A 37 7.36 -12.04 28.40
N ALA A 38 6.62 -11.26 29.19
CA ALA A 38 5.31 -11.67 29.72
C ALA A 38 4.10 -11.16 28.90
N SER A 39 4.27 -10.23 27.97
CA SER A 39 3.16 -9.64 27.19
C SER A 39 2.79 -10.40 25.90
N LEU A 40 3.52 -11.46 25.55
CA LEU A 40 3.30 -12.24 24.31
C LEU A 40 2.38 -13.46 24.46
N ARG A 41 1.71 -13.68 25.61
CA ARG A 41 0.90 -14.89 25.85
C ARG A 41 -0.62 -14.74 25.73
N ASN A 42 -1.15 -13.55 25.45
CA ASN A 42 -2.61 -13.32 25.45
C ASN A 42 -3.16 -12.97 24.05
N PHE A 43 -2.74 -13.70 23.02
CA PHE A 43 -3.46 -13.68 21.74
C PHE A 43 -4.31 -14.94 21.65
N SER A 44 -5.63 -14.77 21.81
CA SER A 44 -6.58 -15.80 21.41
C SER A 44 -6.40 -16.06 19.92
N PRO A 45 -6.20 -17.31 19.49
CA PRO A 45 -6.13 -17.62 18.06
C PRO A 45 -7.43 -17.18 17.38
N PRO A 46 -7.37 -16.75 16.10
CA PRO A 46 -8.58 -16.48 15.33
C PRO A 46 -9.50 -17.69 15.40
N SER A 47 -10.81 -17.46 15.54
CA SER A 47 -11.75 -18.55 15.76
C SER A 47 -11.62 -19.61 14.66
N PRO A 48 -11.81 -20.91 14.98
CA PRO A 48 -11.76 -21.97 13.99
C PRO A 48 -12.65 -21.70 12.77
N LEU A 49 -13.77 -20.99 12.97
CA LEU A 49 -14.65 -20.53 11.90
C LEU A 49 -14.00 -19.48 11.00
N VAL A 50 -13.27 -18.50 11.53
CA VAL A 50 -12.52 -17.51 10.75
C VAL A 50 -11.39 -18.19 9.95
N MET A 51 -10.68 -19.13 10.56
CA MET A 51 -9.61 -19.90 9.89
C MET A 51 -10.16 -20.83 8.80
N MET A 52 -11.26 -21.54 9.06
CA MET A 52 -11.91 -22.40 8.06
C MET A 52 -12.48 -21.60 6.90
N ARG A 53 -13.03 -20.41 7.19
CA ARG A 53 -13.47 -19.46 6.16
C ARG A 53 -12.29 -18.97 5.33
N TRP A 54 -11.16 -18.63 5.96
CA TRP A 54 -9.93 -18.24 5.26
C TRP A 54 -9.37 -19.34 4.36
N GLU A 55 -9.31 -20.60 4.82
CA GLU A 55 -8.79 -21.71 4.01
C GLU A 55 -9.73 -22.06 2.83
N THR A 56 -11.05 -21.98 3.06
CA THR A 56 -12.06 -22.11 2.00
C THR A 56 -11.99 -20.95 1.02
N MET A 57 -11.72 -19.73 1.50
CA MET A 57 -11.49 -18.53 0.68
C MET A 57 -10.22 -18.66 -0.14
N ARG A 58 -9.13 -19.12 0.46
CA ARG A 58 -7.82 -19.36 -0.17
C ARG A 58 -7.91 -20.39 -1.29
N THR A 59 -8.63 -21.49 -1.06
CA THR A 59 -8.86 -22.53 -2.08
C THR A 59 -9.85 -22.09 -3.17
N SER A 60 -10.91 -21.36 -2.81
CA SER A 60 -11.82 -20.73 -3.79
C SER A 60 -11.10 -19.70 -4.66
N TRP A 61 -10.26 -18.88 -4.04
CA TRP A 61 -9.40 -17.91 -4.72
C TRP A 61 -8.42 -18.61 -5.66
N MET A 62 -7.73 -19.65 -5.21
CA MET A 62 -6.88 -20.48 -6.09
C MET A 62 -7.67 -21.00 -7.29
N ARG A 63 -8.84 -21.61 -7.06
CA ARG A 63 -9.66 -22.19 -8.14
C ARG A 63 -10.18 -21.12 -9.10
N LYS A 64 -10.59 -19.95 -8.62
CA LYS A 64 -11.15 -18.87 -9.45
C LYS A 64 -10.08 -18.04 -10.15
N THR A 65 -8.94 -17.78 -9.51
CA THR A 65 -7.76 -17.17 -10.14
C THR A 65 -7.21 -18.11 -11.19
N ILE A 66 -7.07 -19.41 -10.91
CA ILE A 66 -6.74 -20.42 -11.93
C ILE A 66 -7.81 -20.43 -13.02
N LYS A 67 -9.11 -20.35 -12.71
CA LYS A 67 -10.17 -20.27 -13.74
C LYS A 67 -10.09 -19.01 -14.58
N MET A 68 -9.80 -17.86 -13.98
CA MET A 68 -9.65 -16.56 -14.64
C MET A 68 -8.43 -16.56 -15.54
N VAL A 69 -7.29 -17.04 -15.03
CA VAL A 69 -6.06 -17.25 -15.80
C VAL A 69 -6.33 -18.25 -16.93
N LEU A 70 -7.01 -19.37 -16.68
CA LEU A 70 -7.38 -20.36 -17.70
C LEU A 70 -8.41 -19.85 -18.71
N GLU A 71 -9.33 -18.97 -18.35
CA GLU A 71 -10.33 -18.38 -19.24
C GLU A 71 -9.72 -17.28 -20.11
N ILE A 72 -8.85 -16.44 -19.53
CA ILE A 72 -8.02 -15.48 -20.27
C ILE A 72 -7.07 -16.23 -21.21
N HIS A 73 -6.45 -17.31 -20.71
CA HIS A 73 -5.62 -18.20 -21.51
C HIS A 73 -6.45 -18.84 -22.61
N ARG A 74 -7.63 -19.44 -22.33
CA ARG A 74 -8.53 -20.03 -23.34
C ARG A 74 -8.93 -19.04 -24.44
N ARG A 75 -9.17 -17.77 -24.10
CA ARG A 75 -9.45 -16.70 -25.06
C ARG A 75 -8.26 -16.33 -25.94
N HIS A 76 -7.03 -16.51 -25.46
CA HIS A 76 -5.79 -16.24 -26.21
C HIS A 76 -5.16 -17.51 -26.85
N TYR A 77 -5.45 -18.70 -26.33
CA TYR A 77 -4.90 -19.99 -26.76
C TYR A 77 -5.50 -20.49 -28.06
N PHE A 78 -6.67 -19.95 -28.46
CA PHE A 78 -7.17 -20.12 -29.82
C PHE A 78 -6.30 -19.41 -30.88
N ALA A 79 -5.38 -18.53 -30.46
CA ALA A 79 -4.47 -17.83 -31.38
C ALA A 79 -3.05 -18.43 -31.43
N ILE A 80 -2.56 -19.13 -30.40
CA ILE A 80 -1.16 -19.60 -30.36
C ILE A 80 -1.07 -21.01 -29.74
N LYS A 81 -0.65 -21.98 -30.57
CA LYS A 81 -0.43 -23.37 -30.16
C LYS A 81 0.73 -23.50 -29.16
N GLY A 82 0.43 -24.11 -28.01
CA GLY A 82 1.29 -25.09 -27.32
C GLY A 82 2.45 -24.55 -26.49
N SER A 83 2.35 -24.66 -25.15
CA SER A 83 3.54 -24.58 -24.29
C SER A 83 3.47 -25.52 -23.08
N THR A 84 4.39 -26.47 -23.04
CA THR A 84 4.65 -27.46 -21.97
C THR A 84 5.33 -26.85 -20.72
N HIS A 85 5.63 -25.55 -20.74
CA HIS A 85 6.49 -24.87 -19.77
C HIS A 85 5.83 -24.60 -18.40
N TYR A 86 4.49 -24.56 -18.34
CA TYR A 86 3.73 -24.31 -17.11
C TYR A 86 3.82 -25.46 -16.10
N ARG A 87 3.83 -26.71 -16.59
CA ARG A 87 3.94 -27.90 -15.74
C ARG A 87 5.31 -28.00 -15.07
N GLU A 88 6.39 -27.68 -15.77
CA GLU A 88 7.75 -27.71 -15.20
C GLU A 88 7.95 -26.65 -14.11
N TRP A 89 7.37 -25.46 -14.27
CA TRP A 89 7.53 -24.39 -13.28
C TRP A 89 6.69 -24.64 -12.02
N CYS A 90 5.46 -25.12 -12.16
CA CYS A 90 4.65 -25.58 -11.02
C CYS A 90 5.31 -26.74 -10.27
N VAL A 91 5.98 -27.66 -10.99
CA VAL A 91 6.76 -28.75 -10.38
C VAL A 91 7.99 -28.22 -9.63
N ARG A 92 8.68 -27.20 -10.16
CA ARG A 92 9.86 -26.60 -9.49
C ARG A 92 9.51 -25.76 -8.26
N LEU A 93 8.39 -25.04 -8.26
CA LEU A 93 7.86 -24.38 -7.05
C LEU A 93 7.39 -25.38 -6.00
N ARG A 94 6.87 -26.54 -6.42
CA ARG A 94 6.52 -27.65 -5.52
C ARG A 94 7.76 -28.32 -4.89
N ILE A 95 8.91 -28.31 -5.57
CA ILE A 95 10.21 -28.76 -5.02
C ILE A 95 10.72 -27.79 -3.95
N CYS A 96 10.51 -26.48 -4.10
CA CYS A 96 10.93 -25.49 -3.09
C CYS A 96 10.06 -25.48 -1.81
N THR A 97 8.92 -26.18 -1.80
CA THR A 97 7.94 -26.16 -0.69
C THR A 97 7.88 -27.47 0.09
N GLY A 98 8.76 -28.44 -0.18
CA GLY A 98 8.82 -29.73 0.52
C GLY A 98 10.21 -30.05 1.06
N LYS A 99 10.31 -30.20 2.39
CA LYS A 99 11.41 -30.76 3.21
C LYS A 99 12.65 -31.25 2.43
N VAL A 100 13.73 -30.48 2.46
CA VAL A 100 15.08 -31.02 2.23
C VAL A 100 15.89 -30.83 3.51
N GLN A 101 16.12 -31.94 4.19
CA GLN A 101 17.18 -32.11 5.18
C GLN A 101 18.50 -32.21 4.39
N ASN A 102 19.19 -31.09 4.20
CA ASN A 102 20.66 -30.95 4.18
C ASN A 102 21.07 -29.59 3.59
N PRO A 103 22.04 -28.90 4.20
CA PRO A 103 22.63 -27.68 3.65
C PRO A 103 23.75 -28.04 2.65
N LEU A 104 24.11 -27.07 1.80
CA LEU A 104 25.11 -27.12 0.72
C LEU A 104 24.51 -27.51 -0.64
N ASP A 105 24.00 -26.53 -1.40
CA ASP A 105 24.75 -26.03 -2.57
C ASP A 105 24.00 -24.87 -3.27
N SER A 106 24.80 -23.93 -3.77
CA SER A 106 24.50 -22.80 -4.65
C SER A 106 23.24 -22.92 -5.55
N THR A 107 22.12 -22.30 -5.16
CA THR A 107 20.86 -22.32 -5.95
C THR A 107 20.26 -20.94 -6.28
N GLU A 108 20.83 -19.84 -5.80
CA GLU A 108 20.35 -18.49 -6.16
C GLU A 108 20.55 -18.14 -7.66
N GLU A 109 21.50 -18.77 -8.35
CA GLU A 109 21.86 -18.41 -9.73
C GLU A 109 20.96 -19.01 -10.83
N ARG A 110 20.13 -20.03 -10.53
CA ARG A 110 19.35 -20.73 -11.59
C ARG A 110 17.94 -20.19 -11.86
N MET A 111 17.43 -19.26 -11.05
CA MET A 111 16.07 -18.71 -11.27
C MET A 111 15.98 -17.65 -12.38
N CYS A 112 17.10 -17.14 -12.90
CA CYS A 112 17.08 -15.96 -13.80
C CYS A 112 17.02 -16.29 -15.31
N TYR A 113 17.28 -17.52 -15.74
CA TYR A 113 17.65 -17.78 -17.14
C TYR A 113 16.51 -17.90 -18.17
N LYS A 114 15.23 -17.74 -17.80
CA LYS A 114 14.14 -17.96 -18.78
C LYS A 114 12.88 -17.10 -18.61
N CYS A 115 12.96 -15.96 -17.95
CA CYS A 115 11.92 -14.95 -18.08
C CYS A 115 12.16 -14.20 -19.41
N ARG A 116 11.27 -14.35 -20.40
CA ARG A 116 11.31 -13.59 -21.67
C ARG A 116 10.85 -12.13 -21.51
N GLY A 117 10.84 -11.60 -20.29
CA GLY A 117 10.56 -10.20 -19.99
C GLY A 117 11.86 -9.38 -19.89
N PRO A 118 11.80 -8.04 -19.96
CA PRO A 118 12.95 -7.19 -19.70
C PRO A 118 13.52 -7.52 -18.30
N ILE A 119 14.86 -7.67 -18.20
CA ILE A 119 15.63 -8.08 -17.01
C ILE A 119 15.16 -7.42 -15.69
N ARG A 120 14.59 -6.21 -15.78
CA ARG A 120 14.04 -5.47 -14.64
C ARG A 120 12.85 -6.15 -13.95
N ILE A 121 11.99 -6.86 -14.68
CA ILE A 121 10.77 -7.48 -14.12
C ILE A 121 11.13 -8.75 -13.34
N CYS A 122 12.13 -9.50 -13.79
CA CYS A 122 12.63 -10.68 -13.08
C CYS A 122 13.12 -10.31 -11.67
N LYS A 123 13.87 -9.20 -11.56
CA LYS A 123 14.35 -8.70 -10.27
C LYS A 123 13.20 -8.27 -9.35
N GLU A 124 12.19 -7.59 -9.89
CA GLU A 124 11.00 -7.17 -9.16
C GLU A 124 10.20 -8.37 -8.61
N ILE A 125 10.06 -9.44 -9.40
CA ILE A 125 9.40 -10.69 -9.00
C ILE A 125 10.20 -11.43 -7.92
N THR A 126 11.52 -11.53 -8.09
CA THR A 126 12.39 -12.16 -7.09
C THR A 126 12.34 -11.40 -5.77
N ASP A 127 12.32 -10.06 -5.80
CA ASP A 127 12.25 -9.24 -4.59
C ASP A 127 10.98 -9.50 -3.77
N ILE A 128 9.85 -9.71 -4.46
CA ILE A 128 8.59 -10.07 -3.81
C ILE A 128 8.73 -11.39 -3.05
N GLY A 129 9.20 -12.44 -3.72
CA GLY A 129 9.31 -13.77 -3.11
C GLY A 129 10.38 -13.84 -2.01
N ALA A 130 11.50 -13.14 -2.20
CA ALA A 130 12.62 -13.14 -1.26
C ALA A 130 12.34 -12.34 0.01
N ARG A 131 11.52 -11.27 -0.07
CA ARG A 131 11.17 -10.40 1.08
C ARG A 131 12.39 -9.94 1.87
N THR A 132 13.46 -9.57 1.17
CA THR A 132 14.73 -9.13 1.76
C THR A 132 14.83 -7.61 1.90
N ARG A 133 13.94 -6.88 1.24
CA ARG A 133 13.93 -5.41 1.22
C ARG A 133 12.52 -4.85 1.07
N LEU A 134 12.38 -3.57 1.39
CA LEU A 134 11.16 -2.83 1.12
C LEU A 134 10.88 -2.81 -0.38
N LEU A 135 9.66 -3.21 -0.78
CA LEU A 135 9.25 -3.15 -2.18
C LEU A 135 9.12 -1.69 -2.63
N THR A 136 9.49 -1.46 -3.89
CA THR A 136 9.36 -0.13 -4.51
C THR A 136 7.91 0.18 -4.84
N GLY A 137 7.56 1.47 -4.96
CA GLY A 137 6.21 1.89 -5.36
C GLY A 137 5.76 1.28 -6.68
N ARG A 138 6.68 1.13 -7.65
CA ARG A 138 6.38 0.47 -8.93
C ARG A 138 5.89 -0.98 -8.77
N VAL A 139 6.57 -1.76 -7.93
CA VAL A 139 6.21 -3.16 -7.68
C VAL A 139 4.82 -3.23 -7.03
N ILE A 140 4.57 -2.33 -6.08
CA ILE A 140 3.27 -2.24 -5.42
C ILE A 140 2.17 -1.80 -6.37
N ASP A 141 2.42 -0.86 -7.28
CA ASP A 141 1.44 -0.46 -8.30
C ASP A 141 1.06 -1.63 -9.21
N ILE A 142 2.00 -2.53 -9.53
CA ILE A 142 1.70 -3.77 -10.26
C ILE A 142 0.83 -4.70 -9.40
N LEU A 143 1.16 -4.90 -8.13
CA LEU A 143 0.35 -5.70 -7.19
C LEU A 143 -1.07 -5.13 -7.07
N MET A 144 -1.22 -3.81 -6.98
CA MET A 144 -2.51 -3.13 -6.89
C MET A 144 -3.36 -3.38 -8.14
N ARG A 145 -2.78 -3.42 -9.34
CA ARG A 145 -3.49 -3.79 -10.57
C ARG A 145 -3.95 -5.24 -10.56
N VAL A 146 -3.11 -6.16 -10.09
CA VAL A 146 -3.49 -7.58 -9.92
C VAL A 146 -4.63 -7.72 -8.92
N ILE A 147 -4.56 -7.00 -7.78
CA ILE A 147 -5.63 -6.95 -6.78
C ILE A 147 -6.91 -6.40 -7.40
N ALA A 148 -6.85 -5.28 -8.12
CA ALA A 148 -8.01 -4.68 -8.76
C ALA A 148 -8.71 -5.66 -9.71
N ALA A 149 -7.95 -6.35 -10.57
CA ALA A 149 -8.50 -7.38 -11.46
C ALA A 149 -9.13 -8.55 -10.68
N SER A 150 -8.46 -9.02 -9.62
CA SER A 150 -8.93 -10.12 -8.77
C SER A 150 -10.17 -9.77 -7.96
N VAL A 151 -10.28 -8.54 -7.44
CA VAL A 151 -11.44 -8.10 -6.65
C VAL A 151 -12.62 -7.78 -7.56
N ASN A 152 -12.40 -7.04 -8.64
CA ASN A 152 -13.49 -6.65 -9.54
C ASN A 152 -14.15 -7.87 -10.21
N SER A 153 -13.40 -8.93 -10.51
CA SER A 153 -13.98 -10.19 -11.02
C SER A 153 -14.86 -10.94 -10.00
N GLN A 154 -14.78 -10.59 -8.71
CA GLN A 154 -15.56 -11.22 -7.64
C GLN A 154 -16.74 -10.35 -7.16
N VAL A 155 -16.66 -9.03 -7.33
CA VAL A 155 -17.66 -8.08 -6.84
C VAL A 155 -18.85 -7.91 -7.80
N SER A 156 -18.67 -8.18 -9.10
CA SER A 156 -19.72 -8.02 -10.13
C SER A 156 -21.04 -8.75 -9.87
N ASP A 157 -21.09 -9.73 -8.95
CA ASP A 157 -22.30 -10.48 -8.59
C ASP A 157 -23.03 -9.98 -7.34
N ARG A 158 -22.50 -8.99 -6.58
CA ARG A 158 -22.97 -8.72 -5.20
C ARG A 158 -23.76 -7.42 -5.00
N GLY A 159 -24.00 -6.62 -6.03
CA GLY A 159 -24.78 -5.37 -5.91
C GLY A 159 -24.22 -4.34 -4.92
N HIS A 160 -23.00 -4.53 -4.43
CA HIS A 160 -22.32 -3.65 -3.49
C HIS A 160 -21.47 -2.62 -4.22
N THR A 161 -21.20 -1.52 -3.52
CA THR A 161 -20.33 -0.44 -3.96
C THR A 161 -19.02 -0.94 -4.55
N THR A 162 -18.61 -0.39 -5.69
CA THR A 162 -17.39 -0.80 -6.39
C THR A 162 -16.17 -0.19 -5.70
N PRO A 163 -15.24 -1.00 -5.15
CA PRO A 163 -14.00 -0.47 -4.61
C PRO A 163 -13.10 0.03 -5.75
N LEU A 164 -12.46 1.18 -5.54
CA LEU A 164 -11.44 1.69 -6.44
C LEU A 164 -10.04 1.45 -5.87
N PHE A 165 -9.13 0.98 -6.72
CA PHE A 165 -7.74 0.72 -6.37
C PHE A 165 -6.85 1.75 -7.06
N LEU A 166 -6.10 2.50 -6.27
CA LEU A 166 -5.21 3.57 -6.73
C LEU A 166 -3.74 3.16 -6.56
N ASP A 167 -2.92 3.62 -7.48
CA ASP A 167 -1.46 3.49 -7.42
C ASP A 167 -0.88 4.34 -6.27
N SER A 168 0.26 3.91 -5.71
CA SER A 168 0.99 4.63 -4.66
C SER A 168 1.43 6.02 -5.11
N ARG A 169 1.52 6.26 -6.42
CA ARG A 169 1.83 7.56 -7.03
C ARG A 169 0.81 8.64 -6.67
N VAL A 170 -0.43 8.29 -6.36
CA VAL A 170 -1.44 9.27 -5.92
C VAL A 170 -1.02 9.92 -4.61
N GLN A 171 -0.54 9.15 -3.63
CA GLN A 171 0.00 9.68 -2.38
C GLN A 171 1.14 10.68 -2.64
N VAL A 172 2.09 10.31 -3.50
CA VAL A 172 3.24 11.16 -3.82
C VAL A 172 2.81 12.49 -4.42
N LEU A 173 1.87 12.46 -5.37
CA LEU A 173 1.36 13.67 -6.01
C LEU A 173 0.54 14.53 -5.05
N LEU A 174 -0.27 13.94 -4.17
CA LEU A 174 -0.98 14.67 -3.11
C LEU A 174 0.02 15.40 -2.20
N SER A 175 0.99 14.67 -1.65
CA SER A 175 2.00 15.24 -0.74
C SER A 175 2.81 16.38 -1.36
N MET A 176 3.17 16.28 -2.65
CA MET A 176 3.91 17.34 -3.35
C MET A 176 3.07 18.61 -3.56
N ASN A 177 1.77 18.47 -3.78
CA ASN A 177 0.88 19.60 -4.05
C ASN A 177 0.26 20.20 -2.78
N PHE A 178 0.24 19.44 -1.69
CA PHE A 178 -0.41 19.81 -0.43
C PHE A 178 0.05 21.14 0.17
N PRO A 179 1.35 21.50 0.20
CA PRO A 179 1.78 22.79 0.74
C PRO A 179 1.19 24.00 -0.01
N LYS A 180 0.94 23.87 -1.31
CA LYS A 180 0.30 24.92 -2.13
C LYS A 180 -1.21 24.93 -1.91
N PHE A 181 -1.83 23.76 -1.80
CA PHE A 181 -3.24 23.61 -1.47
C PHE A 181 -3.57 24.29 -0.14
N ARG A 182 -2.80 23.99 0.91
CA ARG A 182 -3.03 24.55 2.26
C ARG A 182 -2.85 26.06 2.35
N LYS A 183 -2.06 26.67 1.46
CA LYS A 183 -1.88 28.13 1.37
C LYS A 183 -2.99 28.82 0.58
N SER A 184 -3.81 28.08 -0.17
CA SER A 184 -4.94 28.65 -0.90
C SER A 184 -5.96 29.22 0.08
N LYS A 185 -6.46 30.44 -0.18
CA LYS A 185 -7.42 31.12 0.68
C LYS A 185 -8.73 30.33 0.84
N THR A 186 -9.10 29.56 -0.18
CA THR A 186 -10.25 28.65 -0.17
C THR A 186 -9.90 27.39 -0.97
N GLN A 187 -10.47 26.25 -0.57
CA GLN A 187 -10.28 24.96 -1.27
C GLN A 187 -10.81 25.02 -2.72
N THR A 188 -11.86 25.81 -2.96
CA THR A 188 -12.51 26.00 -4.27
C THR A 188 -11.67 26.81 -5.26
N GLN A 189 -10.73 27.63 -4.78
CA GLN A 189 -9.84 28.43 -5.62
C GLN A 189 -8.54 27.69 -5.99
N TYR A 190 -8.26 26.54 -5.38
CA TYR A 190 -7.05 25.81 -5.70
C TYR A 190 -7.17 25.12 -7.07
N VAL A 191 -6.21 25.40 -7.96
CA VAL A 191 -6.12 24.75 -9.26
C VAL A 191 -5.25 23.49 -9.16
N PHE A 192 -5.89 22.32 -9.29
CA PHE A 192 -5.18 21.05 -9.30
C PHE A 192 -4.30 20.92 -10.55
N THR A 193 -3.11 20.35 -10.38
CA THR A 193 -2.21 20.11 -11.51
C THR A 193 -2.78 19.04 -12.44
N LYS A 194 -2.53 19.18 -13.74
CA LYS A 194 -2.97 18.20 -14.76
C LYS A 194 -2.53 16.78 -14.43
N ALA A 195 -1.30 16.60 -13.92
CA ALA A 195 -0.79 15.27 -13.55
C ALA A 195 -1.61 14.60 -12.44
N LEU A 196 -2.05 15.36 -11.43
CA LEU A 196 -2.86 14.85 -10.31
C LEU A 196 -4.31 14.58 -10.73
N VAL A 197 -4.88 15.41 -11.60
CA VAL A 197 -6.21 15.16 -12.17
C VAL A 197 -6.19 13.94 -13.10
N ASP A 198 -5.20 13.85 -13.99
CA ASP A 198 -5.09 12.76 -14.97
C ASP A 198 -4.93 11.40 -14.29
N ILE A 199 -4.12 11.31 -13.22
CA ILE A 199 -3.93 10.02 -12.53
C ILE A 199 -5.22 9.54 -11.86
N VAL A 200 -5.97 10.43 -11.21
CA VAL A 200 -7.23 10.08 -10.55
C VAL A 200 -8.30 9.74 -11.59
N LYS A 201 -8.46 10.56 -12.64
CA LYS A 201 -9.44 10.31 -13.70
C LYS A 201 -9.16 9.01 -14.48
N LYS A 202 -7.89 8.64 -14.69
CA LYS A 202 -7.55 7.36 -15.33
C LYS A 202 -7.92 6.16 -14.48
N SER A 203 -7.88 6.29 -13.15
CA SER A 203 -8.31 5.23 -12.25
C SER A 203 -9.83 5.17 -12.12
N LEU A 204 -10.52 6.32 -12.17
CA LEU A 204 -11.97 6.39 -12.06
C LEU A 204 -12.66 5.76 -13.27
N ASN A 205 -13.37 4.66 -13.02
CA ASN A 205 -14.49 4.26 -13.86
C ASN A 205 -15.70 5.04 -13.35
N PHE A 206 -16.19 6.04 -14.08
CA PHE A 206 -17.28 6.96 -13.68
C PHE A 206 -18.66 6.29 -13.48
N ASN A 207 -18.70 5.01 -13.13
CA ASN A 207 -19.90 4.31 -12.77
C ASN A 207 -20.38 4.82 -11.39
N SER A 208 -21.64 5.22 -11.32
CA SER A 208 -22.30 5.71 -10.10
C SER A 208 -22.36 4.60 -9.05
N GLY A 209 -21.41 4.60 -8.09
CA GLY A 209 -21.37 3.60 -7.02
C GLY A 209 -20.04 3.46 -6.26
N LEU A 210 -19.08 4.37 -6.46
CA LEU A 210 -17.80 4.35 -5.75
C LEU A 210 -17.96 4.87 -4.32
N SER A 211 -17.61 4.05 -3.33
CA SER A 211 -17.61 4.46 -1.91
C SER A 211 -16.25 4.31 -1.24
N HIS A 212 -15.44 3.35 -1.69
CA HIS A 212 -14.16 3.00 -1.08
C HIS A 212 -13.01 3.20 -2.06
N PHE A 213 -12.00 3.95 -1.64
CA PHE A 213 -10.77 4.18 -2.40
C PHE A 213 -9.61 3.57 -1.62
N TYR A 214 -9.01 2.52 -2.18
CA TYR A 214 -7.87 1.83 -1.63
C TYR A 214 -6.59 2.32 -2.25
N MET A 215 -5.60 2.65 -1.43
CA MET A 215 -4.26 2.96 -1.92
C MET A 215 -3.20 2.52 -0.92
N PRO A 216 -2.06 2.01 -1.41
CA PRO A 216 -0.89 1.80 -0.58
C PRO A 216 -0.18 3.13 -0.34
N VAL A 217 0.21 3.38 0.92
CA VAL A 217 0.87 4.60 1.35
C VAL A 217 2.18 4.22 2.02
N THR A 218 3.28 4.87 1.64
CA THR A 218 4.51 4.78 2.43
C THR A 218 4.48 5.82 3.54
N ILE A 219 4.56 5.38 4.79
CA ILE A 219 4.69 6.26 5.96
C ILE A 219 6.14 6.31 6.45
N ALA A 220 6.56 7.48 6.94
CA ALA A 220 7.93 7.80 7.33
C ALA A 220 8.99 7.37 6.27
N ARG A 221 8.56 7.24 5.00
CA ARG A 221 9.34 6.70 3.86
C ARG A 221 9.98 5.33 4.08
N LYS A 222 9.53 4.56 5.07
CA LYS A 222 10.18 3.30 5.49
C LYS A 222 9.22 2.12 5.66
N HIS A 223 7.93 2.38 5.67
CA HIS A 223 6.91 1.37 5.98
C HIS A 223 5.69 1.55 5.10
N TRP A 224 5.13 0.46 4.61
CA TRP A 224 3.93 0.47 3.80
C TRP A 224 2.70 0.19 4.66
N VAL A 225 1.70 1.04 4.51
CA VAL A 225 0.37 0.84 5.09
C VAL A 225 -0.67 0.83 3.99
N ALA A 226 -1.77 0.13 4.26
CA ALA A 226 -2.94 0.15 3.43
C ALA A 226 -3.89 1.25 3.91
N VAL A 227 -4.35 2.09 2.99
CA VAL A 227 -5.31 3.16 3.27
C VAL A 227 -6.60 2.87 2.52
N CYS A 228 -7.72 2.92 3.22
CA CYS A 228 -9.05 2.87 2.65
C CYS A 228 -9.79 4.16 3.00
N VAL A 229 -10.06 4.98 1.98
CA VAL A 229 -10.92 6.18 2.12
C VAL A 229 -12.35 5.73 1.89
N ASP A 230 -13.15 5.72 2.94
CA ASP A 230 -14.60 5.48 2.89
C ASP A 230 -15.31 6.83 2.93
N ILE A 231 -15.82 7.21 1.77
CA ILE A 231 -16.47 8.51 1.60
C ILE A 231 -17.87 8.52 2.21
N THR A 232 -18.52 7.35 2.30
CA THR A 232 -19.87 7.25 2.86
C THR A 232 -19.88 7.52 4.37
N SER A 233 -18.85 7.08 5.07
CA SER A 233 -18.68 7.34 6.51
C SER A 233 -17.80 8.54 6.84
N ALA A 234 -17.22 9.20 5.83
CA ALA A 234 -16.20 10.24 6.00
C ALA A 234 -15.03 9.77 6.89
N LYS A 235 -14.55 8.55 6.65
CA LYS A 235 -13.45 7.94 7.41
C LYS A 235 -12.33 7.48 6.50
N ILE A 236 -11.11 7.53 7.03
CA ILE A 236 -9.94 6.90 6.46
C ILE A 236 -9.51 5.79 7.41
N TYR A 237 -9.64 4.54 6.95
CA TYR A 237 -9.12 3.39 7.66
C TYR A 237 -7.67 3.13 7.27
N VAL A 238 -6.79 3.08 8.27
CA VAL A 238 -5.39 2.71 8.10
C VAL A 238 -5.19 1.28 8.58
N LEU A 239 -4.93 0.37 7.66
CA LEU A 239 -4.60 -1.01 7.95
C LEU A 239 -3.07 -1.14 7.99
N ASP A 240 -2.53 -1.17 9.21
CA ASP A 240 -1.10 -1.12 9.48
C ASP A 240 -0.66 -2.33 10.31
N CYS A 241 0.27 -3.13 9.77
CA CYS A 241 0.86 -4.27 10.46
C CYS A 241 1.95 -3.88 11.46
N ASN A 242 2.46 -2.66 11.48
CA ASN A 242 3.50 -2.21 12.41
C ASN A 242 3.21 -0.80 12.97
N PRO A 243 2.27 -0.65 13.91
CA PRO A 243 1.89 0.65 14.46
C PRO A 243 3.03 1.34 15.23
N ASP A 244 4.07 0.62 15.65
CA ASP A 244 5.24 1.19 16.34
C ASP A 244 6.10 2.08 15.43
N VAL A 245 5.92 1.99 14.10
CA VAL A 245 6.68 2.80 13.14
C VAL A 245 6.34 4.29 13.26
N LEU A 246 5.06 4.59 13.48
CA LEU A 246 4.54 5.94 13.51
C LEU A 246 3.27 5.98 14.37
N ASP A 247 3.28 6.79 15.42
CA ASP A 247 2.11 6.98 16.29
C ASP A 247 0.94 7.64 15.56
N ASP A 248 -0.26 7.55 16.13
CA ASP A 248 -1.50 8.03 15.49
C ASP A 248 -1.52 9.55 15.26
N LYS A 249 -0.84 10.33 16.11
CA LYS A 249 -0.76 11.79 15.96
C LYS A 249 0.13 12.16 14.78
N ALA A 250 1.27 11.50 14.62
CA ALA A 250 2.17 11.67 13.50
C ALA A 250 1.57 11.11 12.21
N LEU A 251 0.89 9.96 12.28
CA LEU A 251 0.16 9.36 11.16
C LEU A 251 -0.93 10.30 10.63
N SER A 252 -1.70 10.93 11.52
CA SER A 252 -2.73 11.90 11.12
C SER A 252 -2.14 13.09 10.37
N LYS A 253 -0.95 13.55 10.76
CA LYS A 253 -0.23 14.63 10.05
C LYS A 253 0.31 14.16 8.70
N GLU A 254 0.83 12.94 8.63
CA GLU A 254 1.36 12.37 7.38
C GLU A 254 0.25 12.11 6.35
N LEU A 255 -0.96 11.78 6.82
CA LEU A 255 -2.15 11.60 5.98
C LEU A 255 -2.96 12.88 5.74
N ALA A 256 -2.51 14.05 6.21
CA ALA A 256 -3.16 15.33 5.96
C ALA A 256 -3.46 15.61 4.47
N PRO A 257 -2.56 15.29 3.51
CA PRO A 257 -2.88 15.41 2.08
C PRO A 257 -4.08 14.54 1.65
N VAL A 258 -4.29 13.39 2.29
CA VAL A 258 -5.39 12.49 1.97
C VAL A 258 -6.68 12.93 2.67
N THR A 259 -6.63 13.44 3.90
CA THR A 259 -7.83 13.88 4.63
C THR A 259 -8.36 15.23 4.12
N GLU A 260 -7.47 16.17 3.79
CA GLU A 260 -7.87 17.55 3.49
C GLU A 260 -7.97 17.84 1.99
N MET A 261 -7.05 17.30 1.18
CA MET A 261 -6.94 17.65 -0.25
C MET A 261 -7.61 16.64 -1.17
N PHE A 262 -7.53 15.35 -0.86
CA PHE A 262 -8.09 14.29 -1.70
C PHE A 262 -9.62 14.41 -1.92
N PRO A 263 -10.45 14.77 -0.92
CA PRO A 263 -11.88 14.92 -1.17
C PRO A 263 -12.20 16.10 -2.10
N SER A 264 -11.47 17.21 -1.97
CA SER A 264 -11.57 18.34 -2.90
C SER A 264 -11.16 17.94 -4.32
N LEU A 265 -10.14 17.09 -4.47
CA LEU A 265 -9.71 16.55 -5.77
C LEU A 265 -10.79 15.65 -6.38
N LEU A 266 -11.42 14.78 -5.60
CA LEU A 266 -12.49 13.90 -6.07
C LEU A 266 -13.71 14.70 -6.54
N LYS A 267 -14.10 15.74 -5.79
CA LYS A 267 -15.14 16.71 -6.21
C LYS A 267 -14.76 17.40 -7.52
N HIS A 268 -13.52 17.88 -7.65
CA HIS A 268 -13.02 18.48 -8.90
C HIS A 268 -13.03 17.50 -10.07
N CYS A 269 -12.79 16.21 -9.83
CA CYS A 269 -12.83 15.18 -10.87
C CYS A 269 -14.26 14.76 -11.25
N GLY A 270 -15.29 15.23 -10.56
CA GLY A 270 -16.68 14.82 -10.77
C GLY A 270 -17.00 13.44 -10.17
N ALA A 271 -16.14 12.91 -9.30
CA ALA A 271 -16.34 11.63 -8.63
C ALA A 271 -17.24 11.73 -7.38
N LEU A 272 -17.47 12.95 -6.88
CA LEU A 272 -18.34 13.24 -5.74
C LEU A 272 -19.33 14.32 -6.11
N VAL A 273 -20.61 13.97 -6.12
CA VAL A 273 -21.73 14.88 -6.43
C VAL A 273 -22.13 15.67 -5.19
N GLU A 274 -22.19 15.01 -4.03
CA GLU A 274 -22.46 15.64 -2.74
C GLU A 274 -21.31 15.32 -1.78
N TYR A 275 -20.53 16.34 -1.45
CA TYR A 275 -19.58 16.23 -0.35
C TYR A 275 -20.33 16.52 0.94
N VAL A 276 -20.38 15.54 1.83
CA VAL A 276 -20.83 15.79 3.20
C VAL A 276 -19.75 16.66 3.85
N ASP A 277 -20.08 17.86 4.33
CA ASP A 277 -19.18 18.81 5.01
C ASP A 277 -18.55 18.28 6.33
N LYS A 278 -18.55 16.95 6.52
CA LYS A 278 -17.89 16.28 7.64
C LYS A 278 -16.39 16.26 7.40
N ALA A 279 -15.65 16.62 8.44
CA ALA A 279 -14.21 16.41 8.48
C ALA A 279 -13.91 14.91 8.39
N VAL A 280 -13.02 14.53 7.48
CA VAL A 280 -12.61 13.13 7.30
C VAL A 280 -11.76 12.71 8.50
N VAL A 281 -12.16 11.66 9.20
CA VAL A 281 -11.46 11.16 10.39
C VAL A 281 -10.52 10.03 10.03
N VAL A 282 -9.27 10.08 10.52
CA VAL A 282 -8.30 8.98 10.39
C VAL A 282 -8.48 8.00 11.54
N GLU A 283 -8.67 6.73 11.22
CA GLU A 283 -8.83 5.65 12.18
C GLU A 283 -7.88 4.50 11.83
N ARG A 284 -6.96 4.16 12.73
CA ARG A 284 -6.15 2.95 12.58
C ARG A 284 -7.00 1.74 12.94
N MET A 285 -7.07 0.78 12.03
CA MET A 285 -7.90 -0.41 12.20
C MET A 285 -7.37 -1.28 13.34
N LYS A 286 -8.26 -1.66 14.27
CA LYS A 286 -7.96 -2.61 15.34
C LYS A 286 -7.99 -4.04 14.83
N GLY A 287 -7.20 -4.92 15.45
CA GLY A 287 -7.18 -6.35 15.12
C GLY A 287 -6.29 -6.75 13.94
N VAL A 288 -5.61 -5.80 13.27
CA VAL A 288 -4.54 -6.13 12.33
C VAL A 288 -3.38 -6.77 13.10
N VAL A 289 -2.95 -7.95 12.66
CA VAL A 289 -1.90 -8.71 13.35
C VAL A 289 -0.55 -8.03 13.13
N LYS A 290 0.20 -7.86 14.23
CA LYS A 290 1.49 -7.18 14.20
C LYS A 290 2.53 -7.99 13.41
N ASN A 291 3.17 -7.34 12.46
CA ASN A 291 4.35 -7.81 11.74
C ASN A 291 5.41 -6.70 11.74
N THR A 292 6.50 -6.90 12.49
CA THR A 292 7.59 -5.91 12.61
C THR A 292 8.64 -6.02 11.50
N ASN A 293 8.55 -7.03 10.63
CA ASN A 293 9.48 -7.17 9.51
C ASN A 293 9.18 -6.11 8.42
N PRO A 294 10.06 -5.13 8.20
CA PRO A 294 9.79 -4.06 7.24
C PRO A 294 9.71 -4.56 5.79
N ALA A 295 10.37 -5.68 5.46
CA ALA A 295 10.29 -6.25 4.12
C ALA A 295 8.92 -6.87 3.80
N ASP A 296 8.15 -7.21 4.84
CA ASP A 296 6.81 -7.78 4.69
C ASP A 296 5.72 -6.72 4.57
N ALA A 297 6.01 -5.47 4.92
CA ALA A 297 5.02 -4.39 5.03
C ALA A 297 4.23 -4.20 3.73
N ALA A 298 4.92 -4.23 2.59
CA ALA A 298 4.30 -4.04 1.28
C ALA A 298 3.29 -5.13 0.93
N ILE A 299 3.70 -6.40 1.08
CA ILE A 299 2.82 -7.55 0.81
C ILE A 299 1.68 -7.60 1.82
N THR A 300 1.96 -7.32 3.09
CA THR A 300 0.94 -7.26 4.13
C THR A 300 -0.11 -6.19 3.82
N ALA A 301 0.30 -4.98 3.43
CA ALA A 301 -0.61 -3.92 3.01
C ALA A 301 -1.47 -4.33 1.80
N CYS A 302 -0.87 -4.97 0.79
CA CYS A 302 -1.58 -5.47 -0.39
C CYS A 302 -2.65 -6.52 0.00
N LEU A 303 -2.31 -7.47 0.86
CA LEU A 303 -3.25 -8.48 1.36
C LEU A 303 -4.36 -7.88 2.20
N LEU A 304 -4.05 -6.88 3.04
CA LEU A 304 -5.02 -6.15 3.84
C LEU A 304 -6.01 -5.38 2.96
N ILE A 305 -5.54 -4.70 1.90
CA ILE A 305 -6.41 -4.03 0.91
C ILE A 305 -7.37 -5.03 0.28
N GLN A 306 -6.84 -6.13 -0.25
CA GLN A 306 -7.65 -7.14 -0.92
C GLN A 306 -8.68 -7.77 0.02
N THR A 307 -8.25 -8.13 1.23
CA THR A 307 -9.11 -8.76 2.26
C THR A 307 -10.20 -7.81 2.72
N HIS A 308 -9.85 -6.54 2.99
CA HIS A 308 -10.81 -5.51 3.38
C HIS A 308 -11.86 -5.28 2.29
N ALA A 309 -11.43 -5.18 1.03
CA ALA A 309 -12.33 -4.94 -0.10
C ALA A 309 -13.29 -6.10 -0.37
N LEU A 310 -12.86 -7.35 -0.15
CA LEU A 310 -13.69 -8.53 -0.41
C LEU A 310 -14.57 -8.94 0.77
N TYR A 311 -14.08 -8.77 1.99
CA TYR A 311 -14.63 -9.44 3.18
C TYR A 311 -14.82 -8.52 4.38
N GLY A 312 -14.41 -7.26 4.29
CA GLY A 312 -14.51 -6.28 5.38
C GLY A 312 -13.40 -6.41 6.44
N ALA A 313 -13.44 -5.50 7.40
CA ALA A 313 -12.40 -5.30 8.42
C ALA A 313 -12.15 -6.51 9.32
N GLU A 314 -13.20 -7.27 9.69
CA GLU A 314 -13.07 -8.37 10.64
C GLU A 314 -12.11 -9.46 10.16
N ILE A 315 -12.10 -9.73 8.85
CA ILE A 315 -11.28 -10.78 8.25
C ILE A 315 -9.83 -10.37 8.10
N CYS A 316 -9.49 -9.08 8.18
CA CYS A 316 -8.10 -8.62 8.14
C CYS A 316 -7.23 -9.21 9.28
N SER A 317 -7.86 -9.63 10.38
CA SER A 317 -7.18 -10.34 11.49
C SER A 317 -6.63 -11.72 11.11
N SER A 318 -7.06 -12.31 9.99
CA SER A 318 -6.50 -13.58 9.49
C SER A 318 -5.16 -13.42 8.77
N ILE A 319 -4.76 -12.19 8.43
CA ILE A 319 -3.48 -11.91 7.77
C ILE A 319 -2.38 -11.87 8.84
N THR A 320 -1.78 -13.02 9.11
CA THR A 320 -0.70 -13.18 10.10
C THR A 320 0.68 -13.19 9.44
N PRO A 321 1.77 -12.90 10.17
CA PRO A 321 3.14 -13.05 9.65
C PRO A 321 3.43 -14.43 9.05
N LEU A 322 2.76 -15.48 9.52
CA LEU A 322 2.95 -16.86 9.08
C LEU A 322 2.50 -17.09 7.63
N VAL A 323 1.49 -16.36 7.15
CA VAL A 323 0.99 -16.53 5.77
C VAL A 323 1.78 -15.71 4.75
N ILE A 324 2.47 -14.65 5.19
CA ILE A 324 3.17 -13.71 4.31
C ILE A 324 4.19 -14.37 3.37
N PRO A 325 5.05 -15.32 3.81
CA PRO A 325 6.02 -15.94 2.90
C PRO A 325 5.37 -16.63 1.71
N GLU A 326 4.28 -17.36 1.96
CA GLU A 326 3.59 -18.09 0.92
C GLU A 326 2.76 -17.17 0.02
N GLU A 327 2.07 -16.19 0.60
CA GLU A 327 1.32 -15.20 -0.16
C GLU A 327 2.22 -14.34 -1.05
N ALA A 328 3.44 -14.00 -0.58
CA ALA A 328 4.41 -13.29 -1.38
C ALA A 328 4.85 -14.11 -2.60
N GLN A 329 5.14 -15.41 -2.43
CA GLN A 329 5.44 -16.30 -3.56
C GLN A 329 4.27 -16.37 -4.55
N ARG A 330 3.03 -16.47 -4.05
CA ARG A 330 1.84 -16.45 -4.91
C ARG A 330 1.67 -15.11 -5.64
N ALA A 331 1.94 -13.99 -4.98
CA ALA A 331 1.92 -12.67 -5.60
C ALA A 331 2.97 -12.55 -6.72
N ALA A 332 4.18 -13.08 -6.50
CA ALA A 332 5.23 -13.15 -7.51
C ALA A 332 4.78 -13.96 -8.75
N VAL A 333 4.11 -15.11 -8.53
CA VAL A 333 3.52 -15.92 -9.60
C VAL A 333 2.47 -15.13 -10.39
N MET A 334 1.53 -14.50 -9.69
CA MET A 334 0.46 -13.76 -10.36
C MET A 334 0.99 -12.59 -11.18
N ILE A 335 2.04 -11.90 -10.70
CA ILE A 335 2.67 -10.83 -11.46
C ILE A 335 3.34 -11.35 -12.71
N TYR A 336 4.06 -12.48 -12.60
CA TYR A 336 4.68 -13.12 -13.75
C TYR A 336 3.63 -13.46 -14.82
N GLU A 337 2.55 -14.12 -14.41
CA GLU A 337 1.45 -14.46 -15.31
C GLU A 337 0.78 -13.22 -15.90
N PHE A 338 0.51 -12.20 -15.09
CA PHE A 338 -0.10 -10.95 -15.54
C PHE A 338 0.77 -10.23 -16.57
N HIS A 339 2.10 -10.26 -16.41
CA HIS A 339 3.03 -9.68 -17.37
C HIS A 339 3.04 -10.42 -18.72
N GLU A 340 2.89 -11.74 -18.74
CA GLU A 340 2.82 -12.50 -19.99
C GLU A 340 1.49 -12.28 -20.76
N MET A 341 0.50 -11.66 -20.13
CA MET A 341 -0.84 -11.40 -20.70
C MET A 341 -1.03 -9.98 -21.27
N VAL A 342 -0.15 -9.04 -20.92
CA VAL A 342 -0.20 -7.61 -21.34
C VAL A 342 0.91 -7.36 -22.33
#